data_AF-A0A7V0LUU2-F1
#
_entry.id   AF-A0A7V0LUU2-F1
#
_cell.length_a   1.000
_cell.length_b   1.000
_cell.length_c   1.000
_cell.angle_alpha   90.00
_cell.angle_beta   90.00
_cell.angle_gamma   90.00
#
_symmetry.space_group_name_H-M   'P 1'
#
loop_
_entity.id
_entity.type
_entity.pdbx_description
1 polymer ?
#
loop_
_entity_poly.entity_id
_entity_poly.type
_entity_poly.pdbx_seq_one_letter_code
_entity_poly.pdbx_strand_id
1 'polypeptide(L)' 'MIQRIWDVTLTVKDLKKAVNFYENILGLVKKYEYKDYAGFDCGGVEIGIKTWGNSKNQEKGNPL' A
#
# COMPACT_ATOMS: atom_id res chain seq x y z
N MET A 1 9.71 19.45 14.42
CA MET A 1 8.46 19.28 15.19
C MET A 1 7.55 18.36 14.40
N ILE A 2 6.94 17.35 15.03
CA ILE A 2 6.00 16.43 14.35
C ILE A 2 4.66 17.16 14.18
N GLN A 3 4.06 17.10 12.99
CA GLN A 3 2.84 17.83 12.65
C GLN A 3 1.61 16.93 12.57
N ARG A 4 1.71 15.83 11.82
CA ARG A 4 0.64 14.85 11.60
C ARG A 4 1.21 13.51 11.17
N ILE A 5 0.37 12.47 11.21
CA ILE A 5 0.68 11.20 10.54
C ILE A 5 0.59 11.44 9.03
N TRP A 6 1.66 11.11 8.32
CA TRP A 6 1.73 11.20 6.86
C TRP A 6 1.20 9.91 6.21
N ASP A 7 1.75 8.76 6.62
CA ASP A 7 1.34 7.44 6.16
C ASP A 7 1.24 6.43 7.31
N VAL A 8 0.45 5.39 7.08
CA VAL A 8 0.43 4.15 7.87
C VAL A 8 0.62 2.98 6.91
N THR A 9 1.72 2.24 7.07
CA THR A 9 2.01 1.06 6.24
C THR A 9 1.72 -0.25 6.97
N LEU A 10 0.84 -1.08 6.41
CA LEU A 10 0.45 -2.38 6.92
C LEU A 10 1.11 -3.49 6.10
N THR A 11 1.69 -4.47 6.79
CA THR A 11 2.25 -5.65 6.13
C THR A 11 1.22 -6.77 6.09
N VAL A 12 0.95 -7.29 4.90
CA VAL A 12 -0.05 -8.33 4.63
C VAL A 12 0.59 -9.58 4.05
N LYS A 13 -0.09 -10.72 4.19
CA LYS A 13 0.37 -11.99 3.61
C LYS A 13 0.14 -12.07 2.10
N ASP A 14 -0.98 -11.51 1.63
CA ASP A 14 -1.40 -11.55 0.23
C ASP A 14 -1.78 -10.13 -0.21
N LEU A 15 -0.96 -9.53 -1.09
CA LEU A 15 -1.17 -8.17 -1.56
C LEU A 15 -2.47 -8.04 -2.32
N LYS A 16 -2.75 -8.96 -3.25
CA LYS A 16 -3.90 -8.87 -4.16
C LYS A 16 -5.21 -8.94 -3.37
N LYS A 17 -5.28 -9.84 -2.38
CA LYS A 17 -6.44 -9.93 -1.49
C LYS A 17 -6.63 -8.64 -0.67
N ALA A 18 -5.54 -8.07 -0.16
CA ALA A 18 -5.60 -6.84 0.61
C ALA A 18 -6.01 -5.64 -0.26
N VAL A 19 -5.41 -5.48 -1.45
CA VAL A 19 -5.77 -4.42 -2.41
C VAL A 19 -7.27 -4.45 -2.70
N ASN A 20 -7.83 -5.61 -3.02
CA ASN A 20 -9.27 -5.75 -3.25
C ASN A 20 -10.11 -5.35 -2.03
N PHE A 21 -9.65 -5.67 -0.81
CA PHE A 21 -10.34 -5.28 0.41
C PHE A 21 -10.33 -3.76 0.62
N TYR A 22 -9.16 -3.12 0.54
CA TYR A 22 -9.05 -1.67 0.76
C TYR A 22 -9.72 -0.86 -0.35
N GLU A 23 -9.67 -1.33 -1.60
CA GLU A 23 -10.30 -0.66 -2.74
C GLU A 23 -11.82 -0.90 -2.78
N ASN A 24 -12.26 -2.16 -2.88
CA ASN A 24 -13.65 -2.46 -3.24
C ASN A 24 -14.56 -2.65 -2.03
N ILE A 25 -14.01 -3.03 -0.86
CA ILE A 25 -14.81 -3.22 0.36
C ILE A 25 -14.81 -1.94 1.21
N LEU A 26 -13.65 -1.30 1.38
CA LEU A 26 -13.55 -0.05 2.12
C LEU A 26 -13.75 1.21 1.26
N GLY A 27 -13.70 1.09 -0.07
CA GLY A 27 -13.92 2.21 -0.98
C GLY A 27 -12.75 3.20 -1.02
N LEU A 28 -11.54 2.81 -0.61
CA LEU A 28 -10.39 3.72 -0.64
C LEU A 28 -9.91 3.95 -2.07
N VAL A 29 -9.48 5.19 -2.34
CA VAL A 29 -8.97 5.56 -3.65
C VAL A 29 -7.54 5.04 -3.79
N LYS A 30 -7.34 4.07 -4.69
CA LYS A 30 -6.00 3.58 -5.03
C LYS A 30 -5.22 4.67 -5.77
N LYS A 31 -4.03 5.00 -5.27
CA LYS A 31 -3.16 6.01 -5.88
C LYS A 31 -2.13 5.38 -6.81
N TYR A 32 -1.57 4.24 -6.41
CA TYR A 32 -0.56 3.51 -7.17
C TYR A 32 -0.47 2.06 -6.69
N GLU A 33 -0.06 1.17 -7.58
CA GLU A 33 0.15 -0.24 -7.30
C GLU A 33 1.47 -0.69 -7.93
N TYR A 34 2.26 -1.40 -7.13
CA TYR A 34 3.51 -2.06 -7.50
C TYR A 34 3.39 -3.55 -7.19
N LYS A 35 4.39 -4.33 -7.62
CA LYS A 35 4.42 -5.79 -7.43
C LYS A 35 4.27 -6.22 -5.97
N ASP A 36 4.87 -5.48 -5.03
CA ASP A 36 4.94 -5.84 -3.61
C ASP A 36 4.35 -4.76 -2.69
N TYR A 37 3.75 -3.71 -3.25
CA TYR A 37 3.21 -2.56 -2.53
C TYR A 37 1.99 -1.94 -3.22
N ALA A 38 1.04 -1.40 -2.47
CA ALA A 38 -0.03 -0.55 -2.98
C ALA A 38 -0.26 0.64 -2.02
N GLY A 39 -0.52 1.82 -2.58
CA GLY A 39 -0.83 3.03 -1.81
C GLY A 39 -2.26 3.49 -2.04
N PHE A 40 -2.96 3.84 -0.97
CA PHE A 40 -4.32 4.37 -0.98
C PHE A 40 -4.40 5.74 -0.31
N ASP A 41 -5.31 6.60 -0.78
CA ASP A 41 -5.71 7.80 -0.05
C ASP A 41 -6.85 7.50 0.91
N CYS A 42 -6.68 7.89 2.17
CA CYS A 42 -7.71 7.86 3.19
C CYS A 42 -7.84 9.24 3.83
N GLY A 43 -8.44 10.19 3.10
CA GLY A 43 -8.69 11.55 3.61
C GLY A 43 -7.40 12.35 3.82
N GLY A 44 -6.43 12.19 2.92
CA GLY A 44 -5.13 12.88 3.00
C GLY A 44 -4.10 12.21 3.92
N VAL A 45 -4.41 11.04 4.48
CA VAL A 45 -3.43 10.12 5.09
C VAL A 45 -3.23 8.95 4.13
N GLU A 46 -1.98 8.61 3.87
CA GLU A 46 -1.67 7.48 3.01
C GLU A 46 -1.79 6.15 3.77
N ILE A 47 -2.49 5.18 3.17
CA ILE A 47 -2.52 3.80 3.65
C ILE A 47 -1.68 2.95 2.69
N GLY A 48 -0.49 2.57 3.17
CA GLY A 48 0.42 1.69 2.47
C GLY A 48 0.14 0.23 2.77
N ILE A 49 0.05 -0.61 1.76
CA ILE A 49 -0.12 -2.07 1.91
C ILE A 49 1.07 -2.74 1.26
N LYS A 50 1.84 -3.52 2.01
CA LYS A 50 3.01 -4.23 1.49
C LYS A 50 3.00 -5.69 1.85
N THR A 51 3.70 -6.52 1.07
CA THR A 51 3.99 -7.90 1.48
C THR A 51 5.32 -7.99 2.22
N TRP A 52 5.50 -9.06 3.00
CA TRP A 52 6.85 -9.47 3.42
C TRP A 52 7.61 -9.92 2.18
N GLY A 53 8.37 -9.01 1.56
CA GLY A 53 9.29 -9.38 0.50
C GLY A 53 10.32 -10.37 1.03
N ASN A 54 10.51 -11.51 0.35
CA ASN A 54 11.78 -12.21 0.42
C ASN A 54 12.86 -11.17 0.06
N SER A 55 13.77 -10.85 0.99
CA SER A 55 14.70 -9.70 0.96
C SER A 55 15.71 -9.64 -0.20
N LYS A 56 15.49 -10.31 -1.34
CA LYS A 56 16.55 -10.48 -2.36
C LYS A 56 16.43 -9.62 -3.61
N ASN A 57 15.26 -9.17 -4.06
CA ASN A 57 15.18 -8.34 -5.28
C ASN A 57 14.17 -7.20 -5.11
N GLN A 58 14.58 -6.11 -4.45
CA GLN A 58 13.93 -4.82 -4.62
C GLN A 58 14.38 -4.24 -5.97
N GLU A 59 13.78 -4.70 -7.06
CA GLU A 59 13.86 -3.96 -8.31
C GLU A 59 13.04 -2.68 -8.15
N LYS A 60 13.61 -1.54 -8.55
CA LYS A 60 12.95 -0.23 -8.49
C LYS A 60 11.58 -0.34 -9.18
N GLY A 61 10.52 -0.13 -8.41
CA GLY A 61 9.14 -0.38 -8.82
C GLY A 61 8.78 0.36 -10.10
N ASN A 62 8.52 -0.39 -11.16
CA ASN A 62 7.72 0.09 -12.27
C ASN A 62 6.24 -0.04 -11.89
N PRO A 63 5.39 0.97 -12.18
CA PRO A 63 3.94 0.85 -12.02
C PRO A 63 3.42 -0.38 -12.79
N LEU A 64 2.48 -1.10 -12.18
CA LEU A 64 1.71 -2.14 -12.88
C LEU A 64 0.70 -1.55 -13.86
#